data_AF-S1RHG9-F1
#
_entry.id   AF-S1RHG9-F1
#
_cell.length_a   1.000
_cell.length_b   1.000
_cell.length_c   1.000
_cell.angle_alpha   90.00
_cell.angle_beta   90.00
_cell.angle_gamma   90.00
#
_symmetry.space_group_name_H-M   'P 1'
#
loop_
_entity.id
_entity.type
_entity.pdbx_description
1 polymer ?
#
loop_
_entity_poly.entity_id
_entity_poly.type
_entity_poly.pdbx_seq_one_letter_code
_entity_poly.pdbx_strand_id
1 'polypeptide(L)'
;MLFDVKKYSTPDLNDVDLVKTKANVGVFLTAYLSARERVGQPREPKLTASYSLVPPSTANNSFEAENILIGKEEAMEEFLHLHKLFIKGYSAIQHPFKPDIAMRRKKIFMDRFVYGYSIFMVAERNHISEYLVSTESNEAIAYFAYALELIVFSTG
;
A
#
# COMPACT_ATOMS: atom_id res chain seq x y z
N MET A 1 -35.52 3.80 1.98
CA MET A 1 -34.41 4.76 1.82
C MET A 1 -33.56 4.29 0.65
N LEU A 2 -33.27 5.13 -0.35
CA LEU A 2 -32.54 4.73 -1.57
C LEU A 2 -31.01 4.71 -1.40
N PHE A 3 -30.49 5.45 -0.41
CA PHE A 3 -29.07 5.53 -0.12
C PHE A 3 -28.85 5.39 1.38
N ASP A 4 -27.98 4.47 1.80
CA ASP A 4 -27.67 4.22 3.21
C ASP A 4 -26.45 5.05 3.63
N VAL A 5 -26.71 6.23 4.20
CA VAL A 5 -25.65 7.16 4.64
C VAL A 5 -24.70 6.50 5.64
N LYS A 6 -25.19 5.63 6.53
CA LYS A 6 -24.36 4.98 7.56
C LYS A 6 -23.43 3.95 6.96
N LYS A 7 -23.89 3.22 5.93
CA LYS A 7 -23.06 2.25 5.22
C LYS A 7 -21.92 2.90 4.44
N TYR A 8 -22.12 4.12 3.93
CA TYR A 8 -21.15 4.80 3.07
C TYR A 8 -20.38 5.93 3.77
N SER A 9 -20.62 6.16 5.07
CA SER A 9 -19.86 7.15 5.84
C SER A 9 -18.43 6.69 6.08
N THR A 10 -17.48 7.62 5.96
CA THR A 10 -16.11 7.40 6.43
C THR A 10 -16.03 7.55 7.95
N PRO A 11 -15.13 6.81 8.63
CA PRO A 11 -14.96 6.90 10.07
C PRO A 11 -14.44 8.29 10.47
N ASP A 12 -14.91 8.79 11.62
CA ASP A 12 -14.25 9.91 12.31
C ASP A 12 -12.96 9.40 12.93
N LEU A 13 -11.86 10.12 12.73
CA LEU A 13 -10.56 9.75 13.30
C LEU A 13 -10.56 9.72 14.83
N ASN A 14 -11.44 10.47 15.49
CA ASN A 14 -11.56 10.46 16.94
C ASN A 14 -12.06 9.11 17.48
N ASP A 15 -12.83 8.38 16.67
CA ASP A 15 -13.40 7.08 17.04
C ASP A 15 -12.47 5.91 16.68
N VAL A 16 -11.29 6.18 16.12
CA VAL A 16 -10.39 5.16 15.56
C VAL A 16 -9.18 4.95 16.48
N ASP A 17 -8.93 3.70 16.84
CA ASP A 17 -7.66 3.28 17.43
C ASP A 17 -6.60 3.26 16.31
N LEU A 18 -5.98 4.41 16.09
CA LEU A 18 -4.98 4.59 15.04
C LEU A 18 -3.76 3.71 15.22
N VAL A 19 -3.41 3.33 16.46
CA VAL A 19 -2.25 2.48 16.74
C VAL A 19 -2.52 1.07 16.24
N LYS A 20 -3.65 0.46 16.64
CA LYS A 20 -4.04 -0.88 16.19
C LYS A 20 -4.37 -0.90 14.70
N THR A 21 -5.04 0.14 14.19
CA THR A 21 -5.34 0.26 12.76
C THR A 21 -4.05 0.29 11.93
N LYS A 22 -3.03 1.06 12.35
CA LYS A 22 -1.71 1.07 11.69
C LYS A 22 -1.02 -0.29 11.74
N ALA A 23 -1.17 -1.04 12.83
CA ALA A 23 -0.62 -2.39 12.93
C ALA A 23 -1.27 -3.34 11.91
N ASN A 24 -2.61 -3.34 11.78
CA ASN A 24 -3.32 -4.15 10.80
C ASN A 24 -2.95 -3.80 9.36
N VAL A 25 -2.90 -2.50 9.04
CA VAL A 25 -2.45 -2.03 7.73
C VAL A 25 -0.98 -2.41 7.48
N GLY A 26 -0.13 -2.39 8.51
CA GLY A 26 1.26 -2.83 8.44
C GLY A 26 1.42 -4.31 8.08
N VAL A 27 0.57 -5.19 8.60
CA VAL A 27 0.53 -6.61 8.20
C VAL A 27 0.17 -6.74 6.72
N PHE A 28 -0.88 -6.05 6.28
CA PHE A 28 -1.29 -6.05 4.88
C PHE A 28 -0.18 -5.53 3.95
N LEU A 29 0.43 -4.38 4.28
CA LEU A 29 1.46 -3.76 3.45
C LEU A 29 2.72 -4.61 3.39
N THR A 30 3.10 -5.27 4.49
CA THR A 30 4.22 -6.22 4.49
C THR A 30 3.97 -7.35 3.49
N ALA A 31 2.80 -8.00 3.56
CA ALA A 31 2.44 -9.06 2.62
C ALA A 31 2.41 -8.57 1.17
N TYR A 32 1.77 -7.42 0.93
CA TYR A 32 1.66 -6.83 -0.40
C TYR A 32 3.03 -6.46 -1.00
N LEU A 33 3.91 -5.81 -0.24
CA LEU A 33 5.23 -5.42 -0.72
C LEU A 33 6.13 -6.64 -0.97
N SER A 34 6.04 -7.69 -0.13
CA SER A 34 6.76 -8.95 -0.37
C SER A 34 6.25 -9.69 -1.61
N ALA A 35 4.94 -9.68 -1.88
CA ALA A 35 4.38 -10.25 -3.11
C ALA A 35 4.84 -9.47 -4.36
N ARG A 36 4.86 -8.13 -4.30
CA ARG A 36 5.40 -7.27 -5.37
C ARG A 36 6.85 -7.57 -5.70
N GLU A 37 7.68 -7.75 -4.68
CA GLU A 37 9.10 -8.07 -4.86
C GLU A 37 9.28 -9.40 -5.61
N ARG A 38 8.53 -10.44 -5.21
CA ARG A 38 8.58 -11.78 -5.82
C ARG A 38 8.21 -11.79 -7.31
N VAL A 39 7.27 -10.94 -7.74
CA VAL A 39 6.91 -10.79 -9.15
C VAL A 39 7.82 -9.82 -9.91
N GLY A 40 8.91 -9.37 -9.28
CA GLY A 40 9.89 -8.49 -9.90
C GLY A 40 9.39 -7.06 -10.09
N GLN A 41 8.54 -6.56 -9.18
CA GLN A 41 8.17 -5.14 -9.09
C GLN A 41 8.73 -4.51 -7.80
N PRO A 42 10.07 -4.46 -7.66
CA PRO A 42 10.68 -3.98 -6.43
C PRO A 42 10.35 -2.52 -6.14
N ARG A 43 10.39 -2.18 -4.85
CA ARG A 43 10.29 -0.80 -4.37
C ARG A 43 11.51 0.02 -4.80
N GLU A 44 12.67 -0.61 -4.86
CA GLU A 44 13.93 0.00 -5.28
C GLU A 44 14.22 -0.32 -6.77
N PRO A 45 14.97 0.53 -7.48
CA PRO A 45 15.39 0.21 -8.85
C PRO A 45 16.17 -1.11 -8.90
N LYS A 46 15.83 -2.00 -9.84
CA LYS A 46 16.58 -3.25 -10.04
C LYS A 46 18.03 -2.92 -10.40
N LEU A 47 18.99 -3.49 -9.66
CA LEU A 47 20.35 -3.66 -10.15
C LEU A 47 20.29 -4.71 -11.28
N THR A 48 20.22 -4.27 -12.54
CA THR A 48 20.13 -5.19 -13.69
C THR A 48 21.45 -5.87 -13.97
N ALA A 49 21.40 -7.08 -14.55
CA ALA A 49 22.56 -7.91 -14.91
C ALA A 49 23.59 -7.23 -15.84
N SER A 50 23.27 -6.08 -16.41
CA SER A 50 24.24 -5.17 -17.04
C SER A 50 25.36 -4.71 -16.09
N TYR A 51 25.19 -4.89 -14.78
CA TYR A 51 26.20 -4.67 -13.74
C TYR A 51 26.78 -5.97 -13.15
N SER A 52 26.37 -7.14 -13.63
CA SER A 52 26.87 -8.43 -13.16
C SER A 52 28.02 -8.92 -14.05
N LEU A 53 29.18 -9.19 -13.45
CA LEU A 53 30.36 -9.74 -14.15
C LEU A 53 30.23 -11.24 -14.47
N VAL A 54 29.15 -11.88 -14.03
CA VAL A 54 28.96 -13.34 -14.15
C VAL A 54 27.87 -13.64 -15.18
N PRO A 55 28.17 -14.38 -16.25
CA PRO A 55 27.17 -14.79 -17.25
C PRO A 55 26.17 -15.78 -16.64
N PRO A 56 24.88 -15.72 -17.01
CA PRO A 56 23.91 -16.73 -16.60
C PRO A 56 24.23 -18.07 -17.27
N SER A 57 24.42 -19.12 -16.47
CA SER A 57 24.64 -20.48 -16.94
C SER A 57 23.30 -21.18 -17.14
N THR A 58 23.05 -21.77 -18.32
CA THR A 58 21.83 -22.52 -18.63
C THR A 58 22.15 -24.01 -18.66
N ALA A 59 21.94 -24.69 -17.52
CA ALA A 59 21.97 -26.16 -17.46
C ALA A 59 20.53 -26.70 -17.58
N ASN A 60 20.35 -27.72 -18.42
CA ASN A 60 19.07 -28.32 -18.78
C ASN A 60 18.40 -29.07 -17.60
N ASN A 61 17.52 -28.40 -16.87
CA ASN A 61 16.67 -29.02 -15.84
C ASN A 61 15.19 -28.71 -16.11
N SER A 62 14.51 -29.51 -16.94
CA SER A 62 13.11 -29.29 -17.33
C SER A 62 12.13 -29.36 -16.15
N PHE A 63 12.37 -30.24 -15.17
CA PHE A 63 11.56 -30.35 -13.95
C PHE A 63 11.77 -29.16 -13.00
N GLU A 64 12.98 -28.61 -12.93
CA GLU A 64 13.22 -27.36 -12.22
C GLU A 64 12.52 -26.20 -12.94
N ALA A 65 12.53 -26.17 -14.27
CA ALA A 65 11.85 -25.15 -15.04
C ALA A 65 10.33 -25.15 -14.83
N GLU A 66 9.69 -26.33 -14.72
CA GLU A 66 8.25 -26.46 -14.44
C GLU A 66 7.90 -25.98 -13.02
N ASN A 67 8.64 -26.42 -11.99
CA ASN A 67 8.46 -25.94 -10.62
C ASN A 67 8.71 -24.43 -10.48
N ILE A 68 9.70 -23.89 -11.21
CA ILE A 68 9.94 -22.44 -11.31
C ILE A 68 8.76 -21.73 -11.97
N LEU A 69 8.14 -22.33 -12.99
CA LEU A 69 6.97 -21.76 -13.67
C LEU A 69 5.76 -21.72 -12.74
N ILE A 70 5.46 -22.83 -12.05
CA ILE A 70 4.37 -22.94 -11.08
C ILE A 70 4.57 -21.94 -9.94
N GLY A 71 5.76 -21.88 -9.35
CA GLY A 71 6.07 -20.92 -8.29
C GLY A 71 5.96 -19.46 -8.74
N LYS A 72 6.21 -19.17 -10.02
CA LYS A 72 5.97 -17.84 -10.60
C LYS A 72 4.47 -17.54 -10.79
N GLU A 73 3.68 -18.53 -11.17
CA GLU A 73 2.24 -18.41 -11.36
C GLU A 73 1.53 -18.18 -10.02
N GLU A 74 1.84 -18.97 -8.99
CA GLU A 74 1.32 -18.79 -7.63
C GLU A 74 1.70 -17.41 -7.05
N ALA A 75 2.96 -16.99 -7.22
CA ALA A 75 3.41 -15.66 -6.79
C ALA A 75 2.68 -14.53 -7.54
N MET A 76 2.33 -14.74 -8.81
CA MET A 76 1.56 -13.78 -9.61
C MET A 76 0.12 -13.70 -9.13
N GLU A 77 -0.54 -14.83 -8.87
CA GLU A 77 -1.91 -14.86 -8.36
C GLU A 77 -2.03 -14.16 -7.00
N GLU A 78 -1.10 -14.46 -6.09
CA GLU A 78 -1.05 -13.80 -4.77
C GLU A 78 -0.83 -12.29 -4.92
N PHE A 79 0.10 -11.88 -5.78
CA PHE A 79 0.31 -10.47 -6.07
C PHE A 79 -0.94 -9.80 -6.63
N LEU A 80 -1.62 -10.40 -7.62
CA LEU A 80 -2.82 -9.82 -8.22
C LEU A 80 -3.96 -9.69 -7.22
N HIS A 81 -4.12 -10.68 -6.33
CA HIS A 81 -5.08 -10.63 -5.24
C HIS A 81 -4.78 -9.45 -4.29
N LEU A 82 -3.56 -9.37 -3.77
CA LEU A 82 -3.15 -8.30 -2.85
C LEU A 82 -3.16 -6.93 -3.53
N HIS A 83 -2.81 -6.86 -4.81
CA HIS A 83 -2.83 -5.62 -5.60
C HIS A 83 -4.25 -5.12 -5.82
N LYS A 84 -5.23 -6.02 -6.06
CA LYS A 84 -6.64 -5.64 -6.14
C LYS A 84 -7.14 -5.06 -4.81
N LEU A 85 -6.75 -5.64 -3.68
CA LEU A 85 -7.06 -5.08 -2.35
C LEU A 85 -6.36 -3.73 -2.15
N PHE A 86 -5.09 -3.60 -2.53
CA PHE A 86 -4.37 -2.34 -2.47
C PHE A 86 -5.08 -1.24 -3.28
N ILE A 87 -5.49 -1.53 -4.53
CA ILE A 87 -6.24 -0.59 -5.37
C ILE A 87 -7.57 -0.21 -4.70
N LYS A 88 -8.30 -1.17 -4.10
CA LYS A 88 -9.56 -0.90 -3.38
C LYS A 88 -9.32 0.07 -2.23
N GLY A 89 -8.35 -0.20 -1.36
CA GLY A 89 -8.02 0.67 -0.23
C GLY A 89 -7.52 2.05 -0.68
N TYR A 90 -6.62 2.09 -1.66
CA TYR A 90 -6.06 3.33 -2.18
C TYR A 90 -7.10 4.21 -2.87
N SER A 91 -8.06 3.60 -3.59
CA SER A 91 -9.16 4.32 -4.23
C SER A 91 -10.12 4.98 -3.25
N ALA A 92 -10.21 4.45 -2.02
CA ALA A 92 -11.04 5.00 -0.95
C ALA A 92 -10.46 6.26 -0.29
N ILE A 93 -9.17 6.57 -0.52
CA ILE A 93 -8.55 7.81 -0.06
C ILE A 93 -9.11 8.96 -0.90
N GLN A 94 -10.19 9.57 -0.45
CA GLN A 94 -10.95 10.58 -1.20
C GLN A 94 -11.27 11.81 -0.33
N HIS A 95 -11.70 12.87 -1.00
CA HIS A 95 -12.28 14.04 -0.36
C HIS A 95 -13.47 14.53 -1.19
N PRO A 96 -14.69 14.60 -0.62
CA PRO A 96 -15.93 14.78 -1.39
C PRO A 96 -15.99 16.09 -2.20
N PHE A 97 -15.36 17.16 -1.69
CA PHE A 97 -15.44 18.50 -2.29
C PHE A 97 -14.11 19.08 -2.79
N LYS A 98 -12.97 18.41 -2.54
CA LYS A 98 -11.64 18.99 -2.75
C LYS A 98 -10.70 17.94 -3.36
N PRO A 99 -10.73 17.75 -4.69
CA PRO A 99 -9.95 16.71 -5.35
C PRO A 99 -8.44 16.87 -5.13
N ASP A 100 -7.93 18.09 -4.98
CA ASP A 100 -6.51 18.34 -4.69
C ASP A 100 -6.08 17.76 -3.34
N ILE A 101 -6.98 17.78 -2.34
CA ILE A 101 -6.72 17.14 -1.04
C ILE A 101 -6.67 15.61 -1.22
N ALA A 102 -7.58 15.03 -2.01
CA ALA A 102 -7.55 13.60 -2.29
C ALA A 102 -6.25 13.19 -2.99
N MET A 103 -5.81 13.97 -3.99
CA MET A 103 -4.56 13.72 -4.72
C MET A 103 -3.34 13.83 -3.80
N ARG A 104 -3.30 14.85 -2.94
CA ARG A 104 -2.22 15.03 -1.97
C ARG A 104 -2.18 13.91 -0.93
N ARG A 105 -3.31 13.53 -0.32
CA ARG A 105 -3.41 12.41 0.63
C ARG A 105 -2.92 11.10 0.01
N LYS A 106 -3.30 10.84 -1.24
CA LYS A 106 -2.82 9.68 -2.02
C LYS A 106 -1.30 9.71 -2.22
N LYS A 107 -0.73 10.86 -2.58
CA LYS A 107 0.72 11.05 -2.70
C LYS A 107 1.43 10.83 -1.36
N ILE A 108 0.93 11.42 -0.28
CA ILE A 108 1.44 11.22 1.08
C ILE A 108 1.39 9.75 1.46
N PHE A 109 0.28 9.05 1.18
CA PHE A 109 0.14 7.62 1.47
C PHE A 109 1.22 6.78 0.78
N MET A 110 1.43 7.02 -0.53
CA MET A 110 2.49 6.35 -1.29
C MET A 110 3.87 6.65 -0.70
N ASP A 111 4.19 7.93 -0.48
CA ASP A 111 5.47 8.35 0.06
C ASP A 111 5.75 7.74 1.45
N ARG A 112 4.75 7.72 2.34
CA ARG A 112 4.89 7.30 3.73
C ARG A 112 4.89 5.77 3.89
N PHE A 113 3.97 5.08 3.23
CA PHE A 113 3.67 3.69 3.56
C PHE A 113 4.11 2.70 2.49
N VAL A 114 4.28 3.16 1.24
CA VAL A 114 4.83 2.34 0.16
C VAL A 114 6.33 2.60 0.00
N TYR A 115 6.73 3.88 -0.08
CA TYR A 115 8.12 4.31 -0.24
C TYR A 115 8.86 4.59 1.06
N GLY A 116 8.18 4.53 2.21
CA GLY A 116 8.78 4.59 3.55
C GLY A 116 9.54 5.87 3.88
N TYR A 117 9.18 7.00 3.28
CA TYR A 117 9.75 8.29 3.61
C TYR A 117 9.27 8.79 4.98
N SER A 118 10.17 9.47 5.70
CA SER A 118 9.85 10.12 6.98
C SER A 118 8.87 11.28 6.79
N ILE A 119 8.20 11.71 7.86
CA ILE A 119 7.27 12.86 7.83
C ILE A 119 7.98 14.08 7.26
N PHE A 120 9.18 14.36 7.78
CA PHE A 120 10.05 15.43 7.33
C PHE A 120 10.32 15.38 5.82
N MET A 121 10.77 14.23 5.28
CA MET A 121 11.05 14.11 3.85
C MET A 121 9.80 14.33 2.99
N VAL A 122 8.64 13.84 3.44
CA VAL A 122 7.38 14.04 2.72
C VAL A 122 6.94 15.50 2.78
N ALA A 123 7.12 16.17 3.91
CA ALA A 123 6.83 17.59 4.09
C ALA A 123 7.64 18.44 3.10
N GLU A 124 8.97 18.23 3.06
CA GLU A 124 9.89 18.92 2.15
C GLU A 124 9.53 18.70 0.67
N ARG A 125 9.30 17.45 0.26
CA ARG A 125 8.97 17.09 -1.14
C ARG A 125 7.62 17.62 -1.62
N ASN A 126 6.73 17.96 -0.70
CA ASN A 126 5.40 18.45 -0.99
C ASN A 126 5.23 19.94 -0.66
N HIS A 127 6.25 20.59 -0.10
CA HIS A 127 6.22 21.99 0.36
C HIS A 127 5.06 22.26 1.31
N ILE A 128 4.87 21.38 2.28
CA ILE A 128 3.81 21.46 3.31
C ILE A 128 4.40 21.21 4.69
N SER A 129 3.66 21.54 5.75
CA SER A 129 4.11 21.31 7.12
C SER A 129 4.09 19.83 7.50
N GLU A 130 4.99 19.43 8.40
CA GLU A 130 5.00 18.10 9.02
C GLU A 130 3.69 17.77 9.74
N TYR A 131 3.08 18.78 10.36
CA TYR A 131 1.75 18.65 10.98
C TYR A 131 0.70 18.22 9.96
N LEU A 132 0.65 18.87 8.78
CA LEU A 132 -0.30 18.51 7.73
C LEU A 132 -0.03 17.10 7.21
N VAL A 133 1.23 16.74 7.01
CA VAL A 133 1.62 15.36 6.62
C VAL A 133 1.14 14.35 7.66
N SER A 134 1.30 14.62 8.94
CA SER A 134 0.88 13.73 10.03
C SER A 134 -0.64 13.52 10.02
N THR A 135 -1.41 14.61 9.95
CA THR A 135 -2.87 14.57 9.92
C THR A 135 -3.38 13.83 8.69
N GLU A 136 -2.92 14.21 7.49
CA GLU A 136 -3.35 13.57 6.25
C GLU A 136 -2.87 12.12 6.12
N SER A 137 -1.73 11.76 6.73
CA SER A 137 -1.29 10.36 6.83
C SER A 137 -2.28 9.52 7.65
N ASN A 138 -2.78 10.06 8.76
CA ASN A 138 -3.73 9.35 9.63
C ASN A 138 -5.08 9.17 8.93
N GLU A 139 -5.58 10.23 8.26
CA GLU A 139 -6.82 10.15 7.46
C GLU A 139 -6.69 9.13 6.32
N ALA A 140 -5.59 9.19 5.57
CA ALA A 140 -5.35 8.27 4.46
C ALA A 140 -5.28 6.81 4.94
N ILE A 141 -4.60 6.54 6.06
CA ILE A 141 -4.58 5.19 6.65
C ILE A 141 -5.96 4.75 7.11
N ALA A 142 -6.73 5.61 7.78
CA ALA A 142 -8.05 5.25 8.27
C ALA A 142 -9.00 4.91 7.12
N TYR A 143 -9.00 5.68 6.04
CA TYR A 143 -9.84 5.41 4.88
C TYR A 143 -9.40 4.15 4.13
N PHE A 144 -8.09 3.96 3.96
CA PHE A 144 -7.54 2.74 3.39
C PHE A 144 -7.95 1.51 4.21
N ALA A 145 -7.79 1.58 5.53
CA ALA A 145 -8.12 0.51 6.45
C ALA A 145 -9.63 0.23 6.47
N TYR A 146 -10.47 1.26 6.51
CA TYR A 146 -11.92 1.12 6.51
C TYR A 146 -12.40 0.37 5.27
N ALA A 147 -11.89 0.70 4.09
CA ALA A 147 -12.25 0.05 2.83
C ALA A 147 -11.84 -1.43 2.77
N LEU A 148 -10.85 -1.85 3.56
CA LEU A 148 -10.36 -3.21 3.66
C LEU A 148 -10.80 -3.91 4.94
N GLU A 149 -11.67 -3.29 5.75
CA GLU A 149 -12.13 -3.84 7.04
C GLU A 149 -10.96 -4.12 8.02
N LEU A 150 -9.87 -3.36 7.90
CA LEU A 150 -8.69 -3.42 8.77
C LEU A 150 -8.74 -2.40 9.91
N ILE A 151 -9.74 -1.52 9.91
CA ILE A 151 -9.89 -0.46 10.90
C ILE A 151 -10.28 -1.01 12.26
N VAL A 152 -9.75 -0.40 13.32
CA VAL A 152 -10.13 -0.71 14.70
C VAL A 152 -10.72 0.54 15.32
N PHE A 153 -11.95 0.44 15.81
CA PHE A 153 -12.60 1.52 16.55
C PHE A 153 -12.17 1.50 18.01
N SER A 154 -11.93 2.69 18.57
CA SER A 154 -11.68 2.86 20.00
C SER A 154 -12.93 2.42 20.76
N THR A 155 -12.78 1.48 21.69
CA THR A 155 -13.82 1.23 22.70
C THR A 155 -13.88 2.43 23.63
N GLY A 156 -15.04 3.10 23.68
CA GLY A 156 -15.30 4.18 24.65
C GLY A 156 -15.21 3.71 26.09
#